data_AF-A0A7J8ZYC2-F1
#
_entry.id   AF-A0A7J8ZYC2-F1
#
_cell.length_a   1.000
_cell.length_b   1.000
_cell.length_c   1.000
_cell.angle_alpha   90.00
_cell.angle_beta   90.00
_cell.angle_gamma   90.00
#
_symmetry.space_group_name_H-M   'P 1'
#
loop_
_entity.id
_entity.type
_entity.pdbx_description
1 polymer ?
#
loop_
_entity_poly.entity_id
_entity_poly.type
_entity_poly.pdbx_seq_one_letter_code
_entity_poly.pdbx_strand_id
1 'polypeptide(L)'
;MLNAADPGNLSNHLVGIEFDTVQNLEFKDIDDNHVGIDINSLVSNASVAAGYYRQGSSTKQNLSLKSGKPIQAWIDYDSIDNVINVTIAPSSKRPTTPILSFHVDLS
;
A
#
# COMPACT_ATOMS: atom_id res chain seq x y z
N MET A 1 -11.16 14.66 2.48
CA MET A 1 -10.51 13.85 1.42
C MET A 1 -9.37 14.70 0.87
N LEU A 2 -8.16 14.16 0.85
CA LEU A 2 -6.94 14.86 0.43
C LEU A 2 -6.90 15.07 -1.09
N ASN A 3 -6.18 16.09 -1.56
CA ASN A 3 -5.93 16.34 -2.98
C ASN A 3 -4.69 17.25 -3.17
N ALA A 4 -4.32 17.58 -4.41
CA ALA A 4 -3.14 18.42 -4.65
C ALA A 4 -3.19 19.84 -4.03
N ALA A 5 -4.38 20.41 -3.82
CA ALA A 5 -4.53 21.69 -3.14
C ALA A 5 -4.57 21.57 -1.59
N ASP A 6 -4.81 20.36 -1.08
CA ASP A 6 -4.80 20.01 0.34
C ASP A 6 -4.12 18.64 0.52
N PRO A 7 -2.78 18.60 0.41
CA PRO A 7 -2.03 17.34 0.32
C PRO A 7 -1.94 16.62 1.65
N GLY A 8 -2.33 17.25 2.77
CA GLY A 8 -2.24 16.65 4.09
C GLY A 8 -2.02 17.65 5.21
N ASN A 9 -2.50 17.28 6.39
CA ASN A 9 -2.27 17.98 7.65
C ASN A 9 -2.14 16.95 8.77
N LEU A 10 -1.11 17.06 9.61
CA LEU A 10 -0.84 16.15 10.73
C LEU A 10 -2.01 16.03 11.73
N SER A 11 -2.90 17.02 11.80
CA SER A 11 -4.11 16.98 12.63
C SER A 11 -5.29 16.25 11.99
N ASN A 12 -5.13 15.73 10.77
CA ASN A 12 -6.11 14.84 10.17
C ASN A 12 -6.17 13.51 10.95
N HIS A 13 -7.25 12.76 10.74
CA HIS A 13 -7.44 11.43 11.32
C HIS A 13 -7.74 10.45 10.17
N LEU A 14 -6.81 10.41 9.20
CA LEU A 14 -6.94 9.64 7.96
C LEU A 14 -5.81 8.64 7.84
N VAL A 15 -6.19 7.40 7.58
CA VAL A 15 -5.30 6.33 7.12
C VAL A 15 -5.77 5.93 5.72
N GLY A 16 -4.87 6.03 4.73
CA GLY A 16 -5.08 5.60 3.36
C GLY A 16 -4.19 4.41 3.02
N ILE A 17 -4.75 3.44 2.31
CA ILE A 17 -3.97 2.40 1.64
C ILE A 17 -4.21 2.63 0.15
N GLU A 18 -3.17 3.02 -0.57
CA GLU A 18 -3.26 3.37 -1.98
C GLU A 18 -2.70 2.26 -2.87
N PHE A 19 -3.26 2.19 -4.08
CA PHE A 19 -2.82 1.34 -5.17
C PHE A 19 -2.58 2.25 -6.37
N ASP A 20 -1.46 2.97 -6.34
CA ASP A 20 -1.20 4.04 -7.29
C ASP A 20 -0.70 3.51 -8.63
N THR A 21 -1.28 4.06 -9.68
CA THR A 21 -1.02 3.74 -11.08
C THR A 21 -0.42 4.94 -11.83
N VAL A 22 -0.10 6.03 -11.15
CA VAL A 22 0.53 7.20 -11.75
C VAL A 22 1.73 7.55 -10.88
N GLN A 23 2.78 8.08 -11.49
CA GLN A 23 3.91 8.61 -10.73
C GLN A 23 3.80 10.12 -10.63
N ASN A 24 3.53 10.60 -9.43
CA ASN A 24 3.50 12.00 -9.06
C ASN A 24 4.76 12.36 -8.27
N LEU A 25 5.74 12.96 -8.96
CA LEU A 25 7.02 13.36 -8.32
C LEU A 25 6.83 14.36 -7.16
N GLU A 26 5.76 15.16 -7.19
CA GLU A 26 5.38 16.08 -6.10
C GLU A 26 5.07 15.32 -4.79
N PHE A 27 4.46 14.13 -4.89
CA PHE A 27 4.13 13.28 -3.74
C PHE A 27 5.18 12.21 -3.45
N LYS A 28 6.29 12.25 -4.20
CA LYS A 28 7.49 11.40 -4.04
C LYS A 28 7.24 9.93 -4.34
N ASP A 29 6.31 9.66 -5.25
CA ASP A 29 6.00 8.32 -5.75
C ASP A 29 7.25 7.63 -6.30
N ILE A 30 7.41 6.37 -5.90
CA ILE A 30 8.59 5.57 -6.23
C ILE A 30 8.59 5.09 -7.69
N ASP A 31 7.40 4.85 -8.25
CA ASP A 31 7.14 4.47 -9.64
C ASP A 31 5.66 4.68 -9.98
N ASP A 32 5.22 4.31 -11.19
CA ASP A 32 3.84 4.44 -11.65
C ASP A 32 2.96 3.19 -11.40
N ASN A 33 3.38 2.32 -10.47
CA ASN A 33 2.76 1.03 -10.18
C ASN A 33 3.15 0.55 -8.76
N HIS A 34 2.68 1.24 -7.72
CA HIS A 34 3.05 0.94 -6.34
C HIS A 34 1.86 0.83 -5.39
N VAL A 35 2.15 0.30 -4.21
CA VAL A 35 1.23 0.25 -3.06
C VAL A 35 1.82 1.13 -1.97
N GLY A 36 1.00 1.99 -1.39
CA GLY A 36 1.40 2.95 -0.36
C GLY A 36 0.53 2.88 0.89
N ILE A 37 1.10 3.30 2.02
CA ILE A 37 0.38 3.59 3.27
C ILE A 37 0.56 5.06 3.59
N ASP A 38 -0.56 5.75 3.70
CA ASP A 38 -0.66 7.19 3.83
C ASP A 38 -1.27 7.55 5.18
N ILE A 39 -0.53 8.27 6.00
CA ILE A 39 -1.01 8.80 7.27
C ILE A 39 -1.13 10.30 7.14
N ASN A 40 -2.38 10.78 7.09
CA ASN A 40 -2.72 12.20 7.10
C ASN A 40 -2.17 13.05 5.93
N SER A 41 -1.57 12.42 4.92
CA SER A 41 -0.84 13.05 3.81
C SER A 41 -0.89 12.18 2.55
N LEU A 42 -0.87 12.78 1.36
CA LEU A 42 -0.69 12.10 0.07
C LEU A 42 0.74 11.61 -0.17
N VAL A 43 1.71 12.10 0.60
CA VAL A 43 3.05 11.51 0.61
C VAL A 43 3.01 10.28 1.50
N SER A 44 3.17 9.09 0.92
CA SER A 44 3.15 7.85 1.69
C SER A 44 4.24 7.80 2.75
N ASN A 45 3.88 7.26 3.92
CA ASN A 45 4.81 6.93 4.98
C ASN A 45 5.65 5.69 4.63
N ALA A 46 5.06 4.75 3.88
CA ALA A 46 5.75 3.59 3.34
C ALA A 46 5.15 3.21 1.99
N SER A 47 5.98 2.83 1.03
CA SER A 47 5.53 2.38 -0.30
C SER A 47 6.44 1.29 -0.86
N VAL A 48 5.89 0.50 -1.79
CA VAL A 48 6.61 -0.59 -2.47
C VAL A 48 6.05 -0.81 -3.88
N ALA A 49 6.93 -1.06 -4.84
CA ALA A 49 6.55 -1.43 -6.20
C ALA A 49 5.64 -2.68 -6.18
N ALA A 50 4.48 -2.59 -6.84
CA ALA A 50 3.41 -3.55 -6.70
C ALA A 50 3.84 -4.97 -7.13
N GLY A 51 3.52 -5.92 -6.27
CA GLY A 51 3.92 -7.31 -6.43
C GLY A 51 3.31 -8.19 -5.36
N TYR A 52 3.60 -9.49 -5.44
CA TYR A 52 3.12 -10.46 -4.47
C TYR A 52 4.11 -11.61 -4.32
N TYR A 53 4.09 -12.27 -3.17
CA TYR A 53 4.86 -13.48 -2.93
C TYR A 53 4.00 -14.70 -3.26
N ARG A 54 4.55 -15.67 -4.00
CA ARG A 54 3.88 -16.97 -4.16
C ARG A 54 3.99 -17.75 -2.86
N GLN A 55 2.99 -18.58 -2.59
CA GLN A 55 2.99 -19.42 -1.40
C GLN A 55 4.24 -20.31 -1.35
N GLY A 56 4.97 -20.24 -0.23
CA GLY A 56 6.24 -20.96 -0.04
C GLY A 56 7.43 -20.41 -0.83
N SER A 57 7.33 -19.21 -1.42
CA SER A 57 8.42 -18.56 -2.14
C SER A 57 8.79 -17.21 -1.52
N SER A 58 10.08 -16.96 -1.37
CA SER A 58 10.63 -15.65 -0.99
C SER A 58 10.80 -14.70 -2.19
N THR A 59 10.47 -15.15 -3.40
CA THR A 59 10.65 -14.34 -4.62
C THR A 59 9.41 -13.53 -4.92
N LYS A 60 9.54 -12.20 -4.83
CA LYS A 60 8.51 -11.26 -5.26
C LYS A 60 8.20 -11.45 -6.74
N GLN A 61 6.92 -11.59 -7.08
CA GLN A 61 6.41 -11.57 -8.44
C GLN A 61 5.87 -10.16 -8.72
N ASN A 62 6.25 -9.57 -9.85
CA ASN A 62 5.71 -8.28 -10.26
C ASN A 62 4.21 -8.40 -10.56
N LEU A 63 3.46 -7.36 -10.20
CA LEU A 63 2.04 -7.26 -10.46
C LEU A 63 1.73 -5.89 -11.03
N SER A 64 1.14 -5.85 -12.22
CA SER A 64 0.70 -4.60 -12.84
C SER A 64 -0.72 -4.26 -12.40
N LEU A 65 -0.86 -3.17 -11.65
CA LEU A 65 -2.14 -2.62 -11.22
C LEU A 65 -2.99 -2.18 -12.43
N LYS A 66 -2.33 -1.77 -13.52
CA LYS A 66 -2.95 -1.39 -14.80
C LYS A 66 -3.36 -2.57 -15.70
N SER A 67 -3.25 -3.81 -15.23
CA SER A 67 -3.45 -4.99 -16.08
C SER A 67 -4.89 -5.17 -16.60
N GLY A 68 -5.86 -4.43 -16.06
CA GLY A 68 -7.29 -4.61 -16.35
C GLY A 68 -7.87 -5.92 -15.81
N LYS A 69 -7.08 -6.68 -15.04
CA LYS A 69 -7.49 -7.94 -14.41
C LYS A 69 -7.86 -7.70 -12.95
N PRO A 70 -8.75 -8.53 -12.37
CA PRO A 70 -9.04 -8.47 -10.95
C PRO A 70 -7.79 -8.68 -10.10
N ILE A 71 -7.63 -7.84 -9.09
CA ILE A 71 -6.59 -7.94 -8.04
C ILE A 71 -7.34 -7.92 -6.71
N GLN A 72 -6.97 -8.82 -5.81
CA GLN A 72 -7.51 -8.83 -4.46
C GLN A 72 -6.47 -8.30 -3.48
N ALA A 73 -6.92 -7.44 -2.58
CA ALA A 73 -6.12 -6.86 -1.51
C ALA A 73 -6.65 -7.30 -0.14
N TRP A 74 -5.74 -7.46 0.82
CA TRP A 74 -6.01 -7.68 2.23
C TRP A 74 -5.22 -6.64 3.03
N ILE A 75 -5.91 -5.96 3.93
CA ILE A 75 -5.36 -4.93 4.80
C ILE A 75 -5.67 -5.37 6.22
N ASP A 76 -4.64 -5.67 7.00
CA ASP A 76 -4.79 -6.08 8.40
C ASP A 76 -4.02 -5.11 9.29
N TYR A 77 -4.62 -4.73 10.41
CA TYR A 77 -3.95 -4.00 11.48
C TYR A 77 -3.87 -4.88 12.71
N ASP A 78 -2.67 -5.06 13.25
CA ASP A 78 -2.45 -5.68 14.55
C ASP A 78 -2.19 -4.58 15.59
N SER A 79 -3.10 -4.44 16.56
CA SER A 79 -3.01 -3.43 17.62
C SER A 79 -2.08 -3.79 18.77
N ILE A 80 -1.57 -5.02 18.82
CA ILE A 80 -0.58 -5.43 19.82
C ILE A 80 0.80 -4.99 19.34
N ASP A 81 1.11 -5.27 18.07
CA ASP A 81 2.39 -4.94 17.45
C ASP A 81 2.39 -3.57 16.74
N ASN A 82 1.22 -2.90 16.71
CA ASN A 82 0.98 -1.63 16.03
C ASN A 82 1.51 -1.66 14.59
N VAL A 83 1.01 -2.59 13.78
CA VAL A 83 1.49 -2.81 12.41
C VAL A 83 0.34 -2.97 11.43
N ILE A 84 0.42 -2.23 10.32
CA ILE A 84 -0.43 -2.44 9.14
C ILE A 84 0.31 -3.38 8.19
N ASN A 85 -0.36 -4.45 7.77
CA ASN A 85 0.10 -5.37 6.75
C ASN A 85 -0.80 -5.27 5.53
N VAL A 86 -0.20 -4.99 4.37
CA VAL A 86 -0.90 -4.98 3.08
C VAL A 86 -0.43 -6.16 2.25
N THR A 87 -1.39 -6.95 1.76
CA THR A 87 -1.13 -8.07 0.86
C THR A 87 -1.96 -7.90 -0.39
N ILE A 88 -1.39 -8.12 -1.58
CA ILE A 88 -2.14 -8.16 -2.84
C ILE A 88 -1.87 -9.44 -3.62
N ALA A 89 -2.80 -9.86 -4.46
CA ALA A 89 -2.61 -10.98 -5.39
C ALA A 89 -3.56 -10.91 -6.60
N PRO A 90 -3.20 -11.52 -7.74
CA PRO A 90 -4.09 -11.60 -8.92
C PRO A 90 -5.14 -12.73 -8.79
N SER A 91 -5.34 -13.28 -7.59
CA SER A 91 -6.25 -14.39 -7.30
C SER A 91 -6.78 -14.27 -5.88
N SER A 92 -7.83 -15.01 -5.55
CA SER A 92 -8.40 -15.03 -4.19
C SER A 92 -7.60 -15.82 -3.17
N LYS A 93 -6.51 -16.48 -3.58
CA LYS A 93 -5.59 -17.15 -2.67
C LYS A 93 -4.63 -16.11 -2.07
N ARG A 94 -4.90 -15.72 -0.83
CA ARG A 94 -4.06 -14.80 -0.05
C ARG A 94 -2.64 -15.34 0.13
N PRO A 95 -1.58 -14.61 -0.28
CA PRO A 95 -0.20 -14.87 0.12
C PRO A 95 0.01 -14.80 1.64
N THR A 96 0.89 -15.63 2.20
CA THR A 96 1.26 -15.54 3.62
C THR A 96 2.13 -14.34 3.94
N THR A 97 2.95 -13.90 2.98
CA THR A 97 3.87 -12.78 3.16
C THR A 97 3.23 -11.51 2.61
N PRO A 98 3.06 -10.46 3.43
CA PRO A 98 2.56 -9.17 2.95
C PRO A 98 3.55 -8.56 1.96
N ILE A 99 3.04 -7.73 1.05
CA ILE A 99 3.89 -6.97 0.14
C ILE A 99 4.49 -5.75 0.84
N LEU A 100 3.76 -5.16 1.79
CA LEU A 100 4.14 -3.99 2.56
C LEU A 100 3.71 -4.16 4.02
N SER A 101 4.61 -3.84 4.94
CA SER A 101 4.35 -3.79 6.38
C SER A 101 4.86 -2.46 6.91
N PHE A 102 4.06 -1.80 7.75
CA PHE A 102 4.41 -0.50 8.33
C PHE A 102 3.97 -0.42 9.79
N HIS A 103 4.91 -0.15 10.69
CA HIS A 103 4.61 0.03 12.10
C HIS A 103 4.10 1.45 12.35
N VAL A 104 2.87 1.54 12.87
CA VAL A 104 2.19 2.78 13.21
C VAL A 104 1.15 2.50 14.28
N ASP A 105 1.08 3.35 15.28
CA ASP A 105 0.03 3.32 16.29
C ASP A 105 -1.19 4.09 15.78
N LEU A 106 -2.33 3.41 15.64
CA LEU A 106 -3.60 3.99 15.17
C LEU A 106 -4.59 4.28 16.31
N SER A 107 -4.17 4.10 17.58
CA SER A 107 -5.04 4.30 18.75
C SER A 107 -5.22 5.77 19.17
#